data_AF-A0A3E0JAS0-F1
#
_entry.id   AF-A0A3E0JAS0-F1
#
_cell.length_a   1.000
_cell.length_b   1.000
_cell.length_c   1.000
_cell.angle_alpha   90.00
_cell.angle_beta   90.00
_cell.angle_gamma   90.00
#
_symmetry.space_group_name_H-M   'P 1'
#
loop_
_entity.id
_entity.type
_entity.pdbx_description
1 polymer ?
#
loop_
_entity_poly.entity_id
_entity_poly.type
_entity_poly.pdbx_seq_one_letter_code
_entity_poly.pdbx_strand_id
1 'polypeptide(L)'
;MDGTSLILKKGKGYGVRYLGAVPLKNRNEYNILVGWQVGSIWSDLSVYKWENGGFTDLVEGNQYFSMIDVEDMEGEQGRDGLYEVALWKHDTGLAYTVEVFRLGHEGFERAGDVYPAYFQKVERYYSLLLKEYDSSTYWYYLADAQIRTGRKQEAYKSITRALAFEYPYPSRDKLLILRRNLCDIEPFSNQKGIDFSSLTYVCSETERDLKLEAAIEKEYNFKLSEENIRYYYNRIDLNNDGDKEVFVFLVGPFVCGTGGCSAVILKENEGEYQVLSRFSLVRNPVIVSKTTTNGYRDLVMYVAGGGIEDFFAQVKFDGKTYPLNPSVQRKVAPGTKVEGGAIVADDLAKSKGIQLNEE
;
A
#
# COMPACT_ATOMS: atom_id res chain seq x y z
N MET A 1 55.32 16.29 27.23
CA MET A 1 54.03 16.74 27.77
C MET A 1 53.23 17.18 26.57
N ASP A 2 52.43 16.27 26.00
CA ASP A 2 51.53 16.64 24.91
C ASP A 2 50.45 17.53 25.48
N GLY A 3 50.52 18.82 25.16
CA GLY A 3 49.56 19.81 25.59
C GLY A 3 48.22 19.55 24.92
N THR A 4 47.16 19.45 25.72
CA THR A 4 45.79 19.46 25.22
C THR A 4 45.55 20.74 24.43
N SER A 5 45.35 20.61 23.12
CA SER A 5 44.93 21.74 22.28
C SER A 5 43.41 21.92 22.38
N LEU A 6 42.97 23.09 22.83
CA LEU A 6 41.56 23.46 22.86
C LEU A 6 41.19 24.15 21.54
N ILE A 7 40.16 23.65 20.86
CA ILE A 7 39.62 24.27 19.65
C ILE A 7 38.20 24.76 19.92
N LEU A 8 37.95 26.00 19.56
CA LEU A 8 36.63 26.63 19.69
C LEU A 8 35.95 26.66 18.32
N LYS A 9 34.78 26.03 18.22
CA LYS A 9 33.89 26.13 17.06
C LYS A 9 32.60 26.82 17.49
N LYS A 10 32.28 27.95 16.87
CA LYS A 10 30.99 28.62 17.06
C LYS A 10 29.92 27.88 16.27
N GLY A 11 28.88 27.40 16.95
CA GLY A 11 27.79 26.62 16.37
C GLY A 11 26.67 27.43 15.73
N LYS A 12 25.73 26.72 15.08
CA LYS A 12 24.53 27.26 14.42
C LYS A 12 23.37 27.36 15.43
N GLY A 13 23.34 28.37 16.31
CA GLY A 13 22.21 28.55 17.24
C GLY A 13 22.61 28.91 18.66
N TYR A 14 21.78 28.53 19.64
CA TYR A 14 21.93 28.94 21.05
C TYR A 14 22.09 27.78 22.04
N GLY A 15 22.10 26.53 21.56
CA GLY A 15 22.28 25.34 22.39
C GLY A 15 22.66 24.11 21.59
N VAL A 16 22.89 22.99 22.28
CA VAL A 16 23.15 21.67 21.68
C VAL A 16 22.08 20.70 22.17
N ARG A 17 21.33 20.11 21.24
CA ARG A 17 20.28 19.10 21.52
C ARG A 17 20.70 17.67 21.22
N TYR A 18 21.69 17.51 20.36
CA TYR A 18 22.28 16.22 20.07
C TYR A 18 23.80 16.39 19.93
N LEU A 19 24.55 15.46 20.53
CA LEU A 19 25.98 15.35 20.33
C LEU A 19 26.32 13.86 20.28
N GLY A 20 26.91 13.43 19.18
CA GLY A 20 27.32 12.04 18.97
C GLY A 20 28.60 11.96 18.16
N ALA A 21 29.31 10.84 18.30
CA ALA A 21 30.47 10.51 17.47
C ALA A 21 30.30 9.10 16.95
N VAL A 22 30.20 8.93 15.63
CA VAL A 22 29.96 7.64 14.98
C VAL A 22 30.71 7.52 13.65
N PRO A 23 31.05 6.31 13.20
CA PRO A 23 31.58 6.10 11.85
C PRO A 23 30.46 6.23 10.82
N LEU A 24 30.50 7.25 9.95
CA LEU A 24 29.49 7.44 8.90
C LEU A 24 29.91 6.90 7.53
N LYS A 25 31.22 6.88 7.25
CA LYS A 25 31.77 6.51 5.93
C LYS A 25 32.90 5.48 5.99
N ASN A 26 33.62 5.42 7.12
CA ASN A 26 34.68 4.47 7.37
C ASN A 26 34.62 4.02 8.83
N ARG A 27 34.64 2.71 9.07
CA ARG A 27 34.54 2.12 10.43
C ARG A 27 35.64 2.58 11.39
N ASN A 28 36.77 3.04 10.87
CA ASN A 28 37.90 3.50 11.67
C ASN A 28 37.97 5.02 11.82
N GLU A 29 37.01 5.75 11.24
CA GLU A 29 36.97 7.21 11.27
C GLU A 29 35.64 7.69 11.85
N TYR A 30 35.71 8.32 13.03
CA TYR A 30 34.52 8.84 13.70
C TYR A 30 34.26 10.27 13.26
N ASN A 31 33.01 10.55 12.93
CA ASN A 31 32.50 11.88 12.61
C ASN A 31 31.69 12.40 13.80
N ILE A 32 31.82 13.69 14.11
CA ILE A 32 31.08 14.32 15.20
C ILE A 32 29.81 14.94 14.65
N LEU A 33 28.66 14.46 15.11
CA LEU A 33 27.35 14.99 14.77
C LEU A 33 26.90 15.93 15.88
N VAL A 34 26.55 17.17 15.51
CA VAL A 34 26.05 18.17 16.45
C VAL A 34 24.71 18.70 15.96
N GLY A 35 23.68 18.43 16.75
CA GLY A 35 22.35 19.02 16.57
C GLY A 35 22.27 20.34 17.32
N TRP A 36 22.45 21.45 16.60
CA TRP A 36 22.39 22.78 17.20
C TRP A 36 20.94 23.22 17.40
N GLN A 37 20.59 23.66 18.60
CA GLN A 37 19.25 24.17 18.87
C GLN A 37 19.06 25.53 18.20
N VAL A 38 18.12 25.60 17.26
CA VAL A 38 17.76 26.82 16.51
C VAL A 38 16.33 27.27 16.78
N GLY A 39 15.54 26.49 17.52
CA GLY A 39 14.22 26.86 17.98
C GLY A 39 13.67 25.93 19.06
N SER A 40 12.39 26.11 19.41
CA SER A 40 11.72 25.32 20.45
C SER A 40 11.60 23.83 20.10
N ILE A 41 11.38 23.52 18.83
CA ILE A 41 11.23 22.14 18.31
C ILE A 41 12.18 21.85 17.14
N TRP A 42 13.10 22.77 16.85
CA TRP A 42 13.97 22.68 15.68
C TRP A 42 15.44 22.71 16.10
N SER A 43 16.20 21.79 15.52
CA SER A 43 17.64 21.75 15.55
C SER A 43 18.18 21.74 14.12
N ASP A 44 19.39 22.25 13.92
CA ASP A 44 20.13 22.18 12.65
C ASP A 44 21.35 21.28 12.83
N LEU A 45 21.46 20.23 12.02
CA LEU A 45 22.54 19.24 12.12
C LEU A 45 23.80 19.74 11.42
N SER A 46 24.95 19.60 12.08
CA SER A 46 26.28 19.68 11.44
C SER A 46 27.02 18.36 11.65
N VAL A 47 27.83 17.97 10.67
CA VAL A 47 28.58 16.72 10.69
C VAL A 47 30.04 17.06 10.46
N TYR A 48 30.87 16.88 11.47
CA TYR A 48 32.26 17.27 11.41
C TYR A 48 33.19 16.08 11.23
N LYS A 49 34.18 16.25 10.37
CA LYS A 49 35.40 15.46 10.36
C LYS A 49 36.51 16.22 11.08
N TRP A 50 37.36 15.50 11.79
CA TRP A 50 38.61 16.04 12.28
C TRP A 50 39.70 15.92 11.22
N GLU A 51 40.21 17.05 10.73
CA GLU A 51 41.31 17.10 9.77
C GLU A 51 42.25 18.28 10.09
N ASN A 52 43.55 18.09 9.90
CA ASN A 52 44.56 19.16 9.99
C ASN A 52 44.48 20.03 11.26
N GLY A 53 44.13 19.41 12.40
CA GLY A 53 43.99 20.12 13.66
C GLY A 53 42.77 21.04 13.73
N GLY A 54 41.68 20.72 13.03
CA GLY A 54 40.41 21.46 13.06
C GLY A 54 39.21 20.62 12.60
N PHE A 55 38.02 21.24 12.63
CA PHE A 55 36.77 20.62 12.19
C PHE A 55 36.34 21.11 10.81
N THR A 56 36.22 20.17 9.87
CA THR A 56 35.62 20.39 8.54
C THR A 56 34.17 19.91 8.59
N ASP A 57 33.22 20.76 8.20
CA ASP A 57 31.80 20.37 8.06
C ASP A 57 31.64 19.57 6.76
N LEU A 58 31.01 18.42 6.85
CA LEU A 58 30.84 17.46 5.75
C LEU A 58 29.48 17.57 5.08
N VAL A 59 28.55 18.31 5.68
CA VAL A 59 27.18 18.44 5.16
C VAL A 59 26.86 19.92 4.99
N GLU A 60 26.67 20.32 3.73
CA GLU A 60 26.31 21.67 3.38
C GLU A 60 24.83 21.97 3.64
N GLY A 61 24.51 23.26 3.75
CA GLY A 61 23.15 23.75 3.99
C GLY A 61 22.63 23.50 5.40
N ASN A 62 21.32 23.72 5.57
CA ASN A 62 20.64 23.53 6.84
C ASN A 62 19.92 22.18 6.83
N GLN A 63 20.16 21.39 7.86
CA GLN A 63 19.65 20.04 8.03
C GLN A 63 18.71 20.02 9.23
N TYR A 64 17.54 20.65 9.06
CA TYR A 64 16.59 20.82 10.15
C TYR A 64 15.94 19.52 10.58
N PHE A 65 15.82 19.31 11.89
CA PHE A 65 15.11 18.19 12.49
C PHE A 65 14.51 18.56 13.85
N SER A 66 13.54 17.78 14.30
CA SER A 66 12.92 17.86 15.63
C SER A 66 13.40 16.75 16.54
N MET A 67 13.54 15.53 16.01
CA MET A 67 14.19 14.39 16.67
C MET A 67 15.16 13.71 15.71
N ILE A 68 16.14 13.01 16.25
CA ILE A 68 17.21 12.36 15.49
C ILE A 68 17.48 10.98 16.09
N ASP A 69 17.56 9.97 15.22
CA ASP A 69 18.18 8.69 15.55
C ASP A 69 19.48 8.56 14.75
N VAL A 70 20.51 8.01 15.39
CA VAL A 70 21.80 7.72 14.76
C VAL A 70 22.19 6.30 15.16
N GLU A 71 22.09 5.38 14.21
CA GLU A 71 22.29 3.93 14.46
C GLU A 71 22.83 3.24 13.21
N ASP A 72 23.55 2.13 13.40
CA ASP A 72 23.95 1.18 12.36
C ASP A 72 22.69 0.39 11.97
N MET A 73 22.01 0.87 10.92
CA MET A 73 20.72 0.35 10.50
C MET A 73 20.93 -0.92 9.67
N GLU A 74 20.03 -1.88 9.86
CA GLU A 74 20.11 -3.15 9.16
C GLU A 74 19.67 -3.00 7.69
N GLY A 75 20.59 -3.23 6.76
CA GLY A 75 20.31 -3.33 5.32
C GLY A 75 20.15 -4.78 4.85
N GLU A 76 20.05 -4.98 3.53
CA GLU A 76 19.86 -6.32 2.93
C GLU A 76 20.99 -7.31 3.26
N GLN A 77 22.22 -6.81 3.47
CA GLN A 77 23.39 -7.61 3.81
C GLN A 77 23.66 -7.64 5.33
N GLY A 78 22.70 -7.18 6.14
CA GLY A 78 22.85 -6.98 7.57
C GLY A 78 23.45 -5.61 7.92
N ARG A 79 23.89 -5.48 9.17
CA ARG A 79 24.58 -4.28 9.68
C ARG A 79 26.00 -4.20 9.14
N ASP A 80 26.39 -3.02 8.66
CA ASP A 80 27.68 -2.80 8.03
C ASP A 80 28.65 -1.98 8.90
N GLY A 81 28.28 -1.66 10.14
CA GLY A 81 29.14 -0.90 11.06
C GLY A 81 29.33 0.58 10.69
N LEU A 82 28.62 1.07 9.67
CA LEU A 82 28.47 2.48 9.36
C LEU A 82 27.09 2.93 9.85
N TYR A 83 27.02 4.15 10.36
CA TYR A 83 25.81 4.65 10.98
C TYR A 83 25.01 5.50 9.99
N GLU A 84 23.72 5.22 9.91
CA GLU A 84 22.74 6.09 9.27
C GLU A 84 22.17 7.11 10.26
N VAL A 85 21.64 8.19 9.70
CA VAL A 85 21.01 9.29 10.43
C VAL A 85 19.57 9.42 9.97
N ALA A 86 18.63 9.13 10.88
CA ALA A 86 17.22 9.41 10.63
C ALA A 86 16.81 10.76 11.24
N LEU A 87 16.28 11.64 10.41
CA LEU A 87 15.79 12.95 10.82
C LEU A 87 14.26 12.96 10.85
N TRP A 88 13.70 13.18 12.03
CA TRP A 88 12.26 13.36 12.23
C TRP A 88 11.95 14.85 12.24
N LYS A 89 11.21 15.34 11.24
CA LYS A 89 10.83 16.75 11.13
C LYS A 89 9.36 16.89 11.45
N HIS A 90 9.05 17.71 12.45
CA HIS A 90 7.68 17.98 12.86
C HIS A 90 6.84 18.47 11.67
N ASP A 91 5.64 17.91 11.54
CA ASP A 91 4.66 18.30 10.51
C ASP A 91 3.45 18.96 11.17
N THR A 92 2.69 18.20 11.97
CA THR A 92 1.50 18.70 12.67
C THR A 92 1.15 17.80 13.86
N GLY A 93 0.60 18.36 14.93
CA GLY A 93 0.27 17.59 16.14
C GLY A 93 1.49 16.80 16.65
N LEU A 94 1.34 15.47 16.77
CA LEU A 94 2.41 14.53 17.09
C LEU A 94 2.97 13.81 15.85
N ALA A 95 2.71 14.33 14.65
CA ALA A 95 3.19 13.75 13.41
C ALA A 95 4.51 14.38 12.94
N TYR A 96 5.35 13.53 12.38
CA TYR A 96 6.68 13.84 11.86
C TYR A 96 6.87 13.18 10.50
N THR A 97 7.41 13.94 9.55
CA THR A 97 8.06 13.35 8.39
C THR A 97 9.38 12.74 8.82
N VAL A 98 9.73 11.59 8.27
CA VAL A 98 10.96 10.87 8.63
C VAL A 98 11.73 10.53 7.36
N GLU A 99 13.01 10.86 7.34
CA GLU A 99 13.92 10.44 6.27
C GLU A 99 15.24 9.97 6.85
N VAL A 100 15.78 8.90 6.27
CA VAL A 100 17.06 8.29 6.65
C VAL A 100 18.12 8.64 5.63
N PHE A 101 19.29 9.03 6.14
CA PHE A 101 20.43 9.47 5.36
C PHE A 101 21.69 8.68 5.71
N ARG A 102 22.58 8.53 4.72
CA ARG A 102 23.97 8.13 4.89
C ARG A 102 24.91 9.19 4.35
N LEU A 103 26.14 9.24 4.84
CA LEU A 103 27.14 10.18 4.35
C LEU A 103 27.77 9.67 3.04
N GLY A 104 27.38 10.27 1.93
CA GLY A 104 27.86 9.98 0.59
C GLY A 104 29.13 10.75 0.21
N HIS A 105 29.27 11.06 -1.08
CA HIS A 105 30.42 11.82 -1.58
C HIS A 105 30.26 13.33 -1.38
N GLU A 106 29.06 13.87 -1.69
CA GLU A 106 28.76 15.31 -1.66
C GLU A 106 27.95 15.74 -0.42
N GLY A 107 27.83 14.87 0.58
CA GLY A 107 27.05 15.12 1.80
C GLY A 107 26.06 14.00 2.07
N PHE A 108 24.88 14.34 2.61
CA PHE A 108 23.86 13.33 2.91
C PHE A 108 23.12 12.85 1.66
N GLU A 109 23.06 11.54 1.51
CA GLU A 109 22.28 10.82 0.50
C GLU A 109 21.20 9.98 1.19
N ARG A 110 20.05 9.81 0.55
CA ARG A 110 18.95 9.01 1.13
C ARG A 110 19.34 7.54 1.18
N ALA A 111 19.19 6.92 2.35
CA ALA A 111 19.46 5.51 2.57
C ALA A 111 18.16 4.69 2.49
N GLY A 112 17.61 4.56 1.27
CA GLY A 112 16.32 3.87 1.06
C GLY A 112 16.35 2.36 1.32
N ASP A 113 17.51 1.75 1.16
CA ASP A 113 17.79 0.32 1.36
C ASP A 113 17.64 -0.12 2.83
N VAL A 114 17.84 0.77 3.80
CA VAL A 114 17.65 0.45 5.23
C VAL A 114 16.23 0.77 5.73
N TYR A 115 15.36 1.32 4.88
CA TYR A 115 13.99 1.66 5.27
C TYR A 115 13.20 0.47 5.83
N PRO A 116 13.27 -0.76 5.26
CA PRO A 116 12.49 -1.88 5.76
C PRO A 116 12.76 -2.24 7.21
N ALA A 117 13.99 -2.06 7.69
CA ALA A 117 14.33 -2.27 9.10
C ALA A 117 13.94 -1.05 9.95
N TYR A 118 14.38 0.14 9.55
CA TYR A 118 14.20 1.35 10.37
C TYR A 118 12.73 1.75 10.54
N PHE A 119 11.93 1.69 9.47
CA PHE A 119 10.54 2.12 9.51
C PHE A 119 9.62 1.20 10.34
N GLN A 120 10.09 0.03 10.80
CA GLN A 120 9.36 -0.72 11.83
C GLN A 120 9.24 0.08 13.14
N LYS A 121 10.25 0.89 13.47
CA LYS A 121 10.23 1.82 14.61
C LYS A 121 9.19 2.93 14.39
N VAL A 122 9.15 3.50 13.19
CA VAL A 122 8.20 4.55 12.79
C VAL A 122 6.76 4.02 12.80
N GLU A 123 6.55 2.82 12.27
CA GLU A 123 5.27 2.15 12.29
C GLU A 123 4.79 1.89 13.71
N ARG A 124 5.67 1.41 14.60
CA ARG A 124 5.33 1.22 16.02
C ARG A 124 4.94 2.53 16.68
N TYR A 125 5.65 3.63 16.38
CA TYR A 125 5.32 4.96 16.90
C TYR A 125 3.88 5.36 16.55
N TYR A 126 3.51 5.30 15.27
CA TYR A 126 2.15 5.68 14.84
C TYR A 126 1.09 4.67 15.28
N SER A 127 1.41 3.38 15.32
CA SER A 127 0.51 2.35 15.85
C SER A 127 0.17 2.59 17.32
N LEU A 128 1.11 3.10 18.12
CA LEU A 128 0.86 3.47 19.52
C LEU A 128 0.03 4.74 19.63
N LEU A 129 0.31 5.77 18.84
CA LEU A 129 -0.50 6.99 18.81
C LEU A 129 -1.96 6.71 18.46
N LEU A 130 -2.21 5.80 17.52
CA LEU A 130 -3.56 5.41 17.09
C LEU A 130 -4.36 4.65 18.16
N LYS A 131 -3.72 4.20 19.25
CA LYS A 131 -4.45 3.67 20.42
C LYS A 131 -5.13 4.77 21.24
N GLU A 132 -4.61 5.98 21.18
CA GLU A 132 -5.11 7.13 21.94
C GLU A 132 -5.86 8.13 21.05
N TYR A 133 -5.44 8.27 19.79
CA TYR A 133 -5.91 9.30 18.88
C TYR A 133 -6.29 8.70 17.52
N ASP A 134 -7.58 8.54 17.27
CA ASP A 134 -8.06 8.15 15.93
C ASP A 134 -8.03 9.37 14.99
N SER A 135 -6.97 9.47 14.18
CA SER A 135 -6.68 10.65 13.36
C SER A 135 -6.26 10.27 11.95
N SER A 136 -6.88 10.91 10.95
CA SER A 136 -6.51 10.72 9.53
C SER A 136 -5.02 10.97 9.28
N THR A 137 -4.41 11.95 9.97
CA THR A 137 -2.98 12.24 9.87
C THR A 137 -2.14 11.06 10.35
N TYR A 138 -2.47 10.46 11.49
CA TYR A 138 -1.69 9.33 12.02
C TYR A 138 -1.91 8.05 11.22
N TRP A 139 -3.11 7.84 10.66
CA TRP A 139 -3.35 6.77 9.69
C TRP A 139 -2.54 6.95 8.41
N TYR A 140 -2.39 8.18 7.91
CA TYR A 140 -1.54 8.46 6.76
C TYR A 140 -0.06 8.15 7.04
N TYR A 141 0.47 8.61 8.17
CA TYR A 141 1.88 8.34 8.50
C TYR A 141 2.15 6.88 8.86
N LEU A 142 1.17 6.18 9.45
CA LEU A 142 1.24 4.73 9.58
C LEU A 142 1.32 4.06 8.19
N ALA A 143 0.49 4.50 7.24
CA ALA A 143 0.55 3.99 5.88
C ALA A 143 1.89 4.27 5.20
N ASP A 144 2.45 5.48 5.32
CA ASP A 144 3.77 5.81 4.76
C ASP A 144 4.87 4.88 5.32
N ALA A 145 4.85 4.62 6.63
CA ALA A 145 5.79 3.68 7.25
C ALA A 145 5.58 2.24 6.76
N GLN A 146 4.34 1.80 6.60
CA GLN A 146 4.02 0.47 6.06
C GLN A 146 4.49 0.33 4.61
N ILE A 147 4.36 1.37 3.79
CA ILE A 147 4.90 1.38 2.41
C ILE A 147 6.41 1.20 2.41
N ARG A 148 7.10 1.95 3.28
CA ARG A 148 8.57 1.90 3.40
C ARG A 148 9.09 0.60 4.02
N THR A 149 8.23 -0.14 4.73
CA THR A 149 8.51 -1.52 5.17
C THR A 149 8.05 -2.60 4.18
N GLY A 150 7.53 -2.21 3.00
CA GLY A 150 7.03 -3.15 1.99
C GLY A 150 5.67 -3.79 2.32
N ARG A 151 5.06 -3.42 3.45
CA ARG A 151 3.74 -3.87 3.93
C ARG A 151 2.60 -3.17 3.19
N LYS A 152 2.54 -3.39 1.88
CA LYS A 152 1.60 -2.72 0.95
C LYS A 152 0.13 -2.94 1.34
N GLN A 153 -0.21 -4.10 1.90
CA GLN A 153 -1.60 -4.44 2.25
C GLN A 153 -2.08 -3.70 3.49
N GLU A 154 -1.23 -3.65 4.51
CA GLU A 154 -1.46 -2.88 5.71
C GLU A 154 -1.51 -1.39 5.40
N ALA A 155 -0.62 -0.91 4.52
CA ALA A 155 -0.68 0.45 4.01
C ALA A 155 -2.01 0.75 3.30
N TYR A 156 -2.52 -0.17 2.47
CA TYR A 156 -3.83 -0.01 1.83
C TYR A 156 -4.97 0.11 2.85
N LYS A 157 -4.97 -0.73 3.90
CA LYS A 157 -5.94 -0.67 5.01
C LYS A 157 -5.85 0.67 5.74
N SER A 158 -4.64 1.12 6.08
CA SER A 158 -4.38 2.40 6.74
C SER A 158 -4.83 3.60 5.89
N ILE A 159 -4.55 3.60 4.58
CA ILE A 159 -5.04 4.65 3.66
C ILE A 159 -6.56 4.64 3.55
N THR A 160 -7.17 3.46 3.51
CA THR A 160 -8.63 3.33 3.48
C THR A 160 -9.26 3.90 4.75
N ARG A 161 -8.63 3.65 5.91
CA ARG A 161 -9.05 4.26 7.17
C ARG A 161 -8.88 5.78 7.16
N ALA A 162 -7.75 6.29 6.66
CA ALA A 162 -7.52 7.73 6.53
C ALA A 162 -8.55 8.43 5.61
N LEU A 163 -8.96 7.76 4.51
CA LEU A 163 -9.96 8.23 3.55
C LEU A 163 -11.39 8.31 4.11
N ALA A 164 -11.68 7.55 5.18
CA ALA A 164 -13.01 7.48 5.80
C ALA A 164 -13.37 8.73 6.63
N PHE A 165 -12.39 9.59 6.94
CA PHE A 165 -12.61 10.85 7.66
C PHE A 165 -13.25 11.90 6.74
N GLU A 166 -14.01 12.83 7.35
CA GLU A 166 -14.62 13.97 6.64
C GLU A 166 -13.56 14.84 5.95
N TYR A 167 -12.44 15.10 6.65
CA TYR A 167 -11.29 15.87 6.15
C TYR A 167 -10.03 15.00 6.15
N PRO A 168 -9.83 14.18 5.10
CA PRO A 168 -8.72 13.24 5.06
C PRO A 168 -7.37 13.96 4.84
N TYR A 169 -6.34 13.55 5.58
CA TYR A 169 -4.97 14.04 5.44
C TYR A 169 -4.11 13.07 4.59
N PRO A 170 -3.21 13.56 3.71
CA PRO A 170 -2.93 14.98 3.41
C PRO A 170 -3.97 15.62 2.50
N SER A 171 -4.70 14.81 1.72
CA SER A 171 -5.92 15.19 0.99
C SER A 171 -6.54 13.91 0.42
N ARG A 172 -7.83 13.94 0.09
CA ARG A 172 -8.50 12.79 -0.54
C ARG A 172 -7.80 12.35 -1.83
N ASP A 173 -7.45 13.28 -2.71
CA ASP A 173 -6.81 12.97 -4.00
C ASP A 173 -5.44 12.32 -3.83
N LYS A 174 -4.60 12.86 -2.94
CA LYS A 174 -3.28 12.27 -2.64
C LYS A 174 -3.41 10.86 -2.09
N LEU A 175 -4.36 10.62 -1.18
CA LEU A 175 -4.59 9.27 -0.63
C LEU A 175 -5.12 8.30 -1.68
N LEU A 176 -6.00 8.73 -2.59
CA LEU A 176 -6.48 7.89 -3.69
C LEU A 176 -5.34 7.52 -4.65
N ILE A 177 -4.46 8.47 -4.99
CA ILE A 177 -3.25 8.20 -5.80
C ILE A 177 -2.33 7.24 -5.08
N LEU A 178 -2.05 7.48 -3.78
CA LEU A 178 -1.19 6.61 -2.99
C LEU A 178 -1.73 5.19 -2.96
N ARG A 179 -3.03 5.03 -2.64
CA ARG A 179 -3.73 3.74 -2.62
C ARG A 179 -3.65 3.01 -3.95
N ARG A 180 -3.83 3.73 -5.07
CA ARG A 180 -3.69 3.18 -6.42
C ARG A 180 -2.28 2.66 -6.69
N ASN A 181 -1.25 3.40 -6.27
CA ASN A 181 0.15 3.05 -6.50
C ASN A 181 0.62 1.86 -5.64
N LEU A 182 -0.14 1.46 -4.62
CA LEU A 182 0.18 0.25 -3.84
C LEU A 182 -0.12 -1.04 -4.57
N CYS A 183 -0.89 -0.97 -5.65
CA CYS A 183 -1.25 -2.13 -6.44
C CYS A 183 -0.68 -2.04 -7.84
N ASP A 184 -0.12 -3.16 -8.29
CA ASP A 184 0.11 -3.38 -9.71
C ASP A 184 -1.25 -3.66 -10.33
N ILE A 185 -1.88 -2.63 -10.89
CA ILE A 185 -3.16 -2.74 -11.58
C ILE A 185 -2.94 -2.94 -13.08
N GLU A 186 -3.83 -3.70 -13.71
CA GLU A 186 -3.95 -3.76 -15.16
C GLU A 186 -5.29 -3.10 -15.58
N PRO A 187 -5.29 -1.81 -15.97
CA PRO A 187 -6.49 -1.17 -16.48
C PRO A 187 -6.97 -1.82 -17.77
N PHE A 188 -8.27 -1.79 -18.05
CA PHE A 188 -8.82 -2.28 -19.31
C PHE A 188 -8.10 -1.66 -20.52
N SER A 189 -7.57 -2.51 -21.39
CA SER A 189 -7.13 -2.12 -22.73
C SER A 189 -8.34 -2.01 -23.66
N ASN A 190 -8.32 -1.04 -24.59
CA ASN A 190 -9.34 -0.87 -25.62
C ASN A 190 -10.80 -0.81 -25.11
N GLN A 191 -11.19 0.31 -24.49
CA GLN A 191 -12.50 0.50 -23.83
C GLN A 191 -13.72 0.48 -24.79
N LYS A 192 -13.53 0.18 -26.08
CA LYS A 192 -14.59 0.14 -27.12
C LYS A 192 -15.48 1.40 -27.15
N GLY A 193 -14.88 2.55 -26.85
CA GLY A 193 -15.58 3.84 -26.80
C GLY A 193 -16.43 4.05 -25.54
N ILE A 194 -16.30 3.21 -24.50
CA ILE A 194 -16.94 3.38 -23.20
C ILE A 194 -16.04 4.28 -22.33
N ASP A 195 -16.63 5.22 -21.59
CA ASP A 195 -15.91 6.12 -20.70
C ASP A 195 -15.77 5.51 -19.30
N PHE A 196 -14.55 5.08 -18.97
CA PHE A 196 -14.15 4.58 -17.65
C PHE A 196 -13.32 5.58 -16.83
N SER A 197 -13.28 6.85 -17.22
CA SER A 197 -12.50 7.89 -16.50
C SER A 197 -12.90 8.07 -15.04
N SER A 198 -14.11 7.64 -14.67
CA SER A 198 -14.69 7.75 -13.33
C SER A 198 -14.64 6.45 -12.53
N LEU A 199 -13.87 5.45 -12.98
CA LEU A 199 -13.67 4.21 -12.21
C LEU A 199 -12.58 4.37 -11.15
N THR A 200 -12.85 3.81 -9.97
CA THR A 200 -11.81 3.53 -8.97
C THR A 200 -11.39 2.07 -9.06
N TYR A 201 -10.10 1.77 -9.05
CA TYR A 201 -9.59 0.41 -9.06
C TYR A 201 -9.36 -0.09 -7.62
N VAL A 202 -9.82 -1.30 -7.34
CA VAL A 202 -9.82 -1.96 -6.03
C VAL A 202 -9.13 -3.31 -6.20
N CYS A 203 -8.04 -3.47 -5.48
CA CYS A 203 -7.21 -4.67 -5.50
C CYS A 203 -7.81 -5.70 -4.56
N SER A 204 -7.51 -6.96 -4.82
CA SER A 204 -8.03 -8.06 -4.04
C SER A 204 -7.48 -8.04 -2.62
N GLU A 205 -8.29 -8.54 -1.68
CA GLU A 205 -7.83 -8.85 -0.35
C GLU A 205 -6.84 -10.02 -0.38
N THR A 206 -5.88 -10.01 0.54
CA THR A 206 -4.81 -11.01 0.63
C THR A 206 -4.87 -11.87 1.88
N GLU A 207 -5.72 -11.51 2.84
CA GLU A 207 -5.90 -12.31 4.05
C GLU A 207 -6.77 -13.52 3.74
N ARG A 208 -6.34 -14.68 4.23
CA ARG A 208 -7.14 -15.91 4.14
C ARG A 208 -8.40 -15.76 4.98
N ASP A 209 -9.51 -16.22 4.42
CA ASP A 209 -10.77 -16.41 5.13
C ASP A 209 -11.13 -17.89 5.03
N LEU A 210 -10.90 -18.63 6.13
CA LEU A 210 -11.08 -20.08 6.16
C LEU A 210 -12.53 -20.50 5.90
N LYS A 211 -13.50 -19.67 6.28
CA LYS A 211 -14.92 -19.94 6.03
C LYS A 211 -15.27 -19.71 4.57
N LEU A 212 -14.70 -18.66 3.97
CA LEU A 212 -14.84 -18.38 2.55
C LEU A 212 -14.24 -19.51 1.71
N GLU A 213 -13.03 -19.96 2.05
CA GLU A 213 -12.36 -21.09 1.41
C GLU A 213 -13.21 -22.36 1.47
N ALA A 214 -13.75 -22.71 2.64
CA ALA A 214 -14.63 -23.85 2.80
C ALA A 214 -15.90 -23.75 1.94
N ALA A 215 -16.47 -22.55 1.80
CA ALA A 215 -17.64 -22.32 0.96
C ALA A 215 -17.31 -22.45 -0.54
N ILE A 216 -16.14 -21.98 -0.99
CA ILE A 216 -15.66 -22.16 -2.37
C ILE A 216 -15.47 -23.65 -2.68
N GLU A 217 -14.77 -24.37 -1.81
CA GLU A 217 -14.52 -25.81 -1.99
C GLU A 217 -15.82 -26.61 -2.07
N LYS A 218 -16.79 -26.29 -1.20
CA LYS A 218 -18.13 -26.89 -1.23
C LYS A 218 -18.87 -26.60 -2.53
N GLU A 219 -18.82 -25.36 -3.01
CA GLU A 219 -19.57 -24.93 -4.20
C GLU A 219 -19.03 -25.57 -5.49
N TYR A 220 -17.71 -25.67 -5.61
CA TYR A 220 -17.07 -26.21 -6.81
C TYR A 220 -16.70 -27.70 -6.70
N ASN A 221 -16.90 -28.31 -5.53
CA ASN A 221 -16.61 -29.71 -5.25
C ASN A 221 -15.16 -30.09 -5.58
N PHE A 222 -14.21 -29.26 -5.13
CA PHE A 222 -12.77 -29.53 -5.17
C PHE A 222 -12.08 -28.99 -3.92
N LYS A 223 -10.82 -29.37 -3.71
CA LYS A 223 -9.94 -28.78 -2.69
C LYS A 223 -9.03 -27.72 -3.31
N LEU A 224 -9.06 -26.50 -2.75
CA LEU A 224 -8.24 -25.40 -3.27
C LEU A 224 -6.74 -25.73 -3.18
N SER A 225 -6.35 -26.50 -2.17
CA SER A 225 -4.96 -26.92 -1.93
C SER A 225 -4.44 -27.99 -2.89
N GLU A 226 -5.33 -28.83 -3.42
CA GLU A 226 -4.97 -29.96 -4.28
C GLU A 226 -4.91 -29.55 -5.77
N GLU A 227 -5.62 -28.49 -6.16
CA GLU A 227 -5.89 -28.18 -7.57
C GLU A 227 -5.02 -27.05 -8.17
N ASN A 228 -3.98 -26.60 -7.46
CA ASN A 228 -3.14 -25.46 -7.86
C ASN A 228 -4.01 -24.23 -8.25
N ILE A 229 -5.04 -23.97 -7.45
CA ILE A 229 -5.93 -22.84 -7.63
C ILE A 229 -5.48 -21.75 -6.68
N ARG A 230 -5.29 -20.56 -7.23
CA ARG A 230 -5.20 -19.32 -6.46
C ARG A 230 -6.49 -18.55 -6.62
N TYR A 231 -6.88 -17.83 -5.59
CA TYR A 231 -8.09 -17.02 -5.61
C TYR A 231 -7.81 -15.58 -5.21
N TYR A 232 -8.71 -14.74 -5.67
CA TYR A 232 -8.73 -13.30 -5.48
C TYR A 232 -10.12 -12.93 -5.01
N TYR A 233 -10.24 -12.01 -4.06
CA TYR A 233 -11.56 -11.63 -3.64
C TYR A 233 -11.65 -10.18 -3.16
N ASN A 234 -12.85 -9.63 -3.23
CA ASN A 234 -13.18 -8.33 -2.69
C ASN A 234 -14.52 -8.38 -1.96
N ARG A 235 -14.62 -7.66 -0.84
CA ARG A 235 -15.88 -7.41 -0.14
C ARG A 235 -16.52 -6.12 -0.64
N ILE A 236 -17.68 -6.22 -1.28
CA ILE A 236 -18.41 -5.08 -1.85
C ILE A 236 -19.88 -5.17 -1.42
N ASP A 237 -20.42 -4.06 -0.95
CA ASP A 237 -21.84 -3.90 -0.72
C ASP A 237 -22.56 -3.73 -2.08
N LEU A 238 -23.14 -4.82 -2.59
CA LEU A 238 -23.79 -4.83 -3.91
C LEU A 238 -25.24 -4.38 -3.83
N ASN A 239 -25.93 -4.55 -2.72
CA ASN A 239 -27.35 -4.18 -2.59
C ASN A 239 -27.60 -2.89 -1.78
N ASN A 240 -26.54 -2.30 -1.22
CA ASN A 240 -26.58 -1.13 -0.35
C ASN A 240 -27.32 -1.36 0.98
N ASP A 241 -27.31 -2.59 1.52
CA ASP A 241 -27.85 -2.90 2.85
C ASP A 241 -26.84 -2.66 3.98
N GLY A 242 -25.57 -2.38 3.64
CA GLY A 242 -24.47 -2.15 4.59
C GLY A 242 -23.67 -3.41 4.90
N ASP A 243 -24.23 -4.60 4.66
CA ASP A 243 -23.52 -5.87 4.69
C ASP A 243 -22.86 -6.11 3.33
N LYS A 244 -21.61 -6.60 3.33
CA LYS A 244 -20.85 -6.75 2.08
C LYS A 244 -20.95 -8.17 1.55
N GLU A 245 -21.32 -8.31 0.28
CA GLU A 245 -21.10 -9.53 -0.46
C GLU A 245 -19.62 -9.71 -0.81
N VAL A 246 -19.21 -10.96 -1.01
CA VAL A 246 -17.83 -11.34 -1.36
C VAL A 246 -17.79 -11.81 -2.80
N PHE A 247 -17.13 -11.04 -3.67
CA PHE A 247 -16.82 -11.48 -5.02
C PHE A 247 -15.50 -12.24 -4.99
N VAL A 248 -15.50 -13.51 -5.42
CA VAL A 248 -14.32 -14.37 -5.52
C VAL A 248 -14.06 -14.71 -6.99
N PHE A 249 -12.83 -14.50 -7.43
CA PHE A 249 -12.32 -14.85 -8.75
C PHE A 249 -11.27 -15.95 -8.62
N LEU A 250 -11.49 -17.07 -9.31
CA LEU A 250 -10.66 -18.27 -9.21
C LEU A 250 -9.73 -18.36 -10.43
N VAL A 251 -8.44 -18.57 -10.20
CA VAL A 251 -7.45 -18.69 -11.27
C VAL A 251 -6.72 -20.02 -11.13
N GLY A 252 -6.83 -20.87 -12.14
CA GLY A 252 -6.20 -22.19 -12.16
C GLY A 252 -6.60 -23.01 -13.40
N PRO A 253 -5.92 -24.13 -13.67
CA PRO A 253 -6.09 -24.91 -14.88
C PRO A 253 -7.52 -25.40 -15.14
N PHE A 254 -8.26 -25.77 -14.08
CA PHE A 254 -9.60 -26.35 -14.20
C PHE A 254 -10.73 -25.33 -14.10
N VAL A 255 -10.42 -24.12 -13.62
CA VAL A 255 -11.40 -23.04 -13.44
C VAL A 255 -11.27 -21.96 -14.50
N CYS A 256 -10.24 -22.03 -15.36
CA CYS A 256 -9.97 -21.09 -16.45
C CYS A 256 -9.94 -21.74 -17.83
N GLY A 257 -10.39 -21.00 -18.83
CA GLY A 257 -10.22 -21.33 -20.24
C GLY A 257 -9.97 -20.06 -21.08
N THR A 258 -10.01 -20.19 -22.40
CA THR A 258 -9.73 -19.06 -23.30
C THR A 258 -10.75 -17.92 -23.20
N GLY A 259 -11.98 -18.20 -22.74
CA GLY A 259 -13.02 -17.18 -22.55
C GLY A 259 -12.92 -16.44 -21.20
N GLY A 260 -12.10 -16.91 -20.26
CA GLY A 260 -12.01 -16.39 -18.90
C GLY A 260 -12.09 -17.50 -17.85
N CYS A 261 -12.21 -17.11 -16.60
CA CYS A 261 -12.22 -18.01 -15.45
C CYS A 261 -13.56 -18.04 -14.70
N SER A 262 -13.66 -18.89 -13.70
CA SER A 262 -14.82 -19.01 -12.84
C SER A 262 -14.78 -17.94 -11.75
N ALA A 263 -15.97 -17.42 -11.40
CA ALA A 263 -16.14 -16.53 -10.27
C ALA A 263 -17.43 -16.86 -9.50
N VAL A 264 -17.50 -16.44 -8.25
CA VAL A 264 -18.66 -16.63 -7.39
C VAL A 264 -18.87 -15.39 -6.52
N ILE A 265 -20.12 -15.01 -6.30
CA ILE A 265 -20.51 -14.04 -5.28
C ILE A 265 -21.15 -14.79 -4.13
N LEU A 266 -20.65 -14.56 -2.92
CA LEU A 266 -21.19 -15.12 -1.69
C LEU A 266 -21.74 -14.01 -0.79
N LYS A 267 -22.81 -14.32 -0.06
CA LYS A 267 -23.34 -13.49 1.03
C LYS A 267 -23.04 -14.17 2.36
N GLU A 268 -22.56 -13.40 3.33
CA GLU A 268 -22.40 -13.90 4.70
C GLU A 268 -23.73 -13.76 5.44
N ASN A 269 -24.25 -14.86 5.98
CA ASN A 269 -25.44 -14.89 6.82
C ASN A 269 -25.09 -15.67 8.10
N GLU A 270 -25.23 -15.02 9.26
CA GLU A 270 -24.98 -15.65 10.58
C GLU A 270 -23.60 -16.32 10.70
N GLY A 271 -22.59 -15.77 10.01
CA GLY A 271 -21.23 -16.28 10.02
C GLY A 271 -20.97 -17.47 9.09
N GLU A 272 -21.90 -17.79 8.18
CA GLU A 272 -21.71 -18.75 7.09
C GLU A 272 -21.85 -18.06 5.72
N TYR A 273 -21.05 -18.48 4.75
CA TYR A 273 -21.16 -17.98 3.38
C TYR A 273 -22.12 -18.81 2.54
N GLN A 274 -23.08 -18.14 1.90
CA GLN A 274 -24.05 -18.72 0.99
C GLN A 274 -23.84 -18.15 -0.41
N VAL A 275 -23.92 -19.01 -1.43
CA VAL A 275 -23.73 -18.59 -2.82
C VAL A 275 -24.92 -17.77 -3.30
N LEU A 276 -24.66 -16.52 -3.70
CA LEU A 276 -25.63 -15.64 -4.33
C LEU A 276 -25.63 -15.80 -5.85
N SER A 277 -24.45 -15.89 -6.47
CA SER A 277 -24.32 -16.00 -7.93
C SER A 277 -23.04 -16.71 -8.32
N ARG A 278 -23.10 -17.45 -9.44
CA ARG A 278 -21.94 -18.07 -10.08
C ARG A 278 -21.73 -17.45 -11.44
N PHE A 279 -20.49 -17.45 -11.89
CA PHE A 279 -20.11 -16.98 -13.20
C PHE A 279 -19.14 -17.93 -13.89
N SER A 280 -19.28 -18.02 -15.21
CA SER A 280 -18.29 -18.58 -16.11
C SER A 280 -17.69 -17.48 -16.99
N LEU A 281 -16.49 -17.72 -17.52
CA LEU A 281 -15.84 -16.86 -18.53
C LEU A 281 -15.63 -15.41 -18.04
N VAL A 282 -15.32 -15.24 -16.76
CA VAL A 282 -15.01 -13.93 -16.18
C VAL A 282 -13.56 -13.56 -16.49
N ARG A 283 -13.34 -12.31 -16.86
CA ARG A 283 -12.02 -11.69 -16.94
C ARG A 283 -11.95 -10.57 -15.94
N ASN A 284 -10.78 -10.37 -15.34
CA ASN A 284 -10.55 -9.25 -14.46
C ASN A 284 -10.05 -8.03 -15.27
N PRO A 285 -10.27 -6.80 -14.77
CA PRO A 285 -11.14 -6.44 -13.65
C PRO A 285 -12.63 -6.69 -13.92
N VAL A 286 -13.44 -6.75 -12.86
CA VAL A 286 -14.91 -6.68 -12.95
C VAL A 286 -15.38 -5.32 -12.45
N ILE A 287 -16.27 -4.64 -13.18
CA ILE A 287 -16.76 -3.32 -12.78
C ILE A 287 -18.07 -3.50 -12.01
N VAL A 288 -18.12 -2.96 -10.79
CA VAL A 288 -19.35 -2.76 -10.02
C VAL A 288 -19.83 -1.34 -10.26
N SER A 289 -20.89 -1.19 -11.05
CA SER A 289 -21.50 0.10 -11.40
C SER A 289 -22.19 0.75 -10.20
N LYS A 290 -22.35 2.07 -10.23
CA LYS A 290 -23.27 2.79 -9.33
C LYS A 290 -24.75 2.58 -9.68
N THR A 291 -25.06 2.14 -10.90
CA THR A 291 -26.42 1.81 -11.31
C THR A 291 -26.88 0.51 -10.65
N THR A 292 -28.17 0.38 -10.37
CA THR A 292 -28.75 -0.82 -9.76
C THR A 292 -29.91 -1.36 -10.59
N THR A 293 -30.07 -2.68 -10.59
CA THR A 293 -31.22 -3.40 -11.15
C THR A 293 -31.69 -4.41 -10.11
N ASN A 294 -33.00 -4.44 -9.82
CA ASN A 294 -33.59 -5.36 -8.84
C ASN A 294 -32.90 -5.34 -7.46
N GLY A 295 -32.51 -4.15 -7.00
CA GLY A 295 -31.92 -3.93 -5.68
C GLY A 295 -30.40 -4.16 -5.60
N TYR A 296 -29.76 -4.70 -6.64
CA TYR A 296 -28.32 -4.95 -6.67
C TYR A 296 -27.62 -4.10 -7.73
N ARG A 297 -26.35 -3.74 -7.50
CA ARG A 297 -25.50 -2.97 -8.43
C ARG A 297 -25.26 -3.74 -9.71
N ASP A 298 -25.41 -3.06 -10.85
CA ASP A 298 -25.12 -3.67 -12.15
C ASP A 298 -23.63 -3.97 -12.25
N LEU A 299 -23.29 -5.13 -12.82
CA LEU A 299 -21.92 -5.49 -13.14
C LEU A 299 -21.63 -5.22 -14.62
N VAL A 300 -20.40 -4.79 -14.92
CA VAL A 300 -19.89 -4.72 -16.28
C VAL A 300 -18.64 -5.59 -16.38
N MET A 301 -18.68 -6.56 -17.29
CA MET A 301 -17.61 -7.56 -17.46
C MET A 301 -17.06 -7.52 -18.87
N TYR A 302 -15.73 -7.56 -19.01
CA TYR A 302 -15.09 -7.68 -20.31
C TYR A 302 -15.15 -9.12 -20.81
N VAL A 303 -15.71 -9.30 -21.99
CA VAL A 303 -15.88 -10.59 -22.65
C VAL A 303 -14.94 -10.65 -23.84
N ALA A 304 -14.07 -11.67 -23.88
CA ALA A 304 -13.16 -11.91 -24.99
C ALA A 304 -12.69 -13.38 -24.99
N GLY A 305 -12.17 -13.84 -26.13
CA GLY A 305 -11.69 -15.21 -26.33
C GLY A 305 -12.78 -16.16 -26.83
N GLY A 306 -12.50 -17.46 -26.93
CA GLY A 306 -13.48 -18.44 -27.44
C GLY A 306 -13.95 -18.22 -28.89
N GLY A 307 -13.25 -17.38 -29.67
CA GLY A 307 -13.58 -17.11 -31.07
C GLY A 307 -14.62 -16.01 -31.31
N ILE A 308 -15.07 -15.30 -30.26
CA ILE A 308 -16.01 -14.18 -30.40
C ILE A 308 -15.28 -12.82 -30.46
N GLU A 309 -15.93 -11.84 -31.09
CA GLU A 309 -15.52 -10.44 -30.99
C GLU A 309 -15.65 -9.97 -29.53
N ASP A 310 -14.64 -9.26 -29.05
CA ASP A 310 -14.57 -8.74 -27.69
C ASP A 310 -15.55 -7.57 -27.45
N PHE A 311 -16.16 -7.54 -26.27
CA PHE A 311 -17.09 -6.48 -25.86
C PHE A 311 -17.23 -6.40 -24.33
N PHE A 312 -17.83 -5.32 -23.85
CA PHE A 312 -18.24 -5.21 -22.44
C PHE A 312 -19.70 -5.60 -22.28
N ALA A 313 -19.98 -6.57 -21.42
CA ALA A 313 -21.30 -7.10 -21.13
C ALA A 313 -21.95 -6.37 -19.96
N GLN A 314 -23.24 -6.05 -20.06
CA GLN A 314 -24.08 -5.59 -18.95
C GLN A 314 -24.66 -6.82 -18.22
N VAL A 315 -24.19 -7.07 -17.01
CA VAL A 315 -24.59 -8.21 -16.19
C VAL A 315 -25.46 -7.70 -15.05
N LYS A 316 -26.78 -7.91 -15.17
CA LYS A 316 -27.79 -7.34 -14.27
C LYS A 316 -28.41 -8.42 -13.39
N PHE A 317 -28.69 -8.09 -12.14
CA PHE A 317 -29.35 -9.01 -11.22
C PHE A 317 -30.81 -9.23 -11.65
N ASP A 318 -31.24 -10.50 -11.73
CA ASP A 318 -32.58 -10.85 -12.22
C ASP A 318 -33.67 -10.85 -11.12
N GLY A 319 -33.27 -10.52 -9.88
CA GLY A 319 -34.11 -10.59 -8.68
C GLY A 319 -33.81 -11.81 -7.80
N LYS A 320 -33.01 -12.76 -8.29
CA LYS A 320 -32.53 -13.93 -7.53
C LYS A 320 -31.01 -14.12 -7.65
N THR A 321 -30.46 -13.91 -8.83
CA THR A 321 -29.04 -14.15 -9.13
C THR A 321 -28.57 -13.26 -10.28
N TYR A 322 -27.26 -13.14 -10.48
CA TYR A 322 -26.71 -12.62 -11.73
C TYR A 322 -26.63 -13.74 -12.79
N PRO A 323 -26.77 -13.42 -14.08
CA PRO A 323 -26.63 -14.39 -15.15
C PRO A 323 -25.27 -15.10 -15.13
N LEU A 324 -25.30 -16.43 -15.29
CA LEU A 324 -24.11 -17.29 -15.22
C LEU A 324 -23.03 -16.92 -16.25
N ASN A 325 -23.42 -16.57 -17.47
CA ASN A 325 -22.47 -16.34 -18.55
C ASN A 325 -22.58 -14.90 -19.08
N PRO A 326 -21.52 -14.07 -18.96
CA PRO A 326 -21.53 -12.70 -19.46
C PRO A 326 -21.54 -12.63 -21.00
N SER A 327 -21.09 -13.66 -21.72
CA SER A 327 -20.96 -13.62 -23.18
C SER A 327 -22.29 -13.64 -23.94
N VAL A 328 -23.39 -13.98 -23.26
CA VAL A 328 -24.76 -13.94 -23.81
C VAL A 328 -25.56 -12.71 -23.35
N GLN A 329 -24.92 -11.81 -22.61
CA GLN A 329 -25.57 -10.58 -22.12
C GLN A 329 -25.47 -9.43 -23.12
N ARG A 330 -26.26 -8.39 -22.87
CA ARG A 330 -26.29 -7.19 -23.73
C ARG A 330 -24.94 -6.48 -23.71
N LYS A 331 -24.48 -6.06 -24.88
CA LYS A 331 -23.29 -5.22 -25.02
C LYS A 331 -23.55 -3.82 -24.42
N VAL A 332 -22.56 -3.27 -23.73
CA VAL A 332 -22.53 -1.84 -23.35
C VAL A 332 -22.32 -1.03 -24.62
N ALA A 333 -23.14 0.00 -24.81
CA ALA A 333 -23.05 0.85 -26.00
C ALA A 333 -21.83 1.80 -25.92
N PRO A 334 -21.12 2.05 -27.03
CA PRO A 334 -20.14 3.12 -27.11
C PRO A 334 -20.74 4.47 -26.70
N GLY A 335 -19.94 5.33 -26.05
CA GLY A 335 -20.36 6.60 -25.49
C GLY A 335 -21.02 6.50 -24.10
N THR A 336 -21.24 5.28 -23.59
CA THR A 336 -21.71 5.09 -22.21
C THR A 336 -20.61 5.50 -21.23
N LYS A 337 -20.95 6.36 -20.27
CA LYS A 337 -20.11 6.63 -19.10
C LYS A 337 -20.45 5.65 -17.99
N VAL A 338 -19.45 4.96 -17.46
CA VAL A 338 -19.61 4.04 -16.33
C VAL A 338 -18.90 4.61 -15.11
N GLU A 339 -19.64 4.70 -14.02
CA GLU A 339 -19.12 5.14 -12.73
C GLU A 339 -19.20 3.98 -11.74
N GLY A 340 -18.16 3.77 -10.95
CA GLY A 340 -18.12 2.64 -10.03
C GLY A 340 -16.73 2.21 -9.62
N GLY A 341 -16.64 0.99 -9.08
CA GLY A 341 -15.40 0.36 -8.67
C GLY A 341 -15.04 -0.82 -9.58
N ALA A 342 -13.82 -0.85 -10.10
CA ALA A 342 -13.24 -2.03 -10.74
C ALA A 342 -12.59 -2.90 -9.66
N ILE A 343 -13.13 -4.09 -9.43
CA ILE A 343 -12.69 -5.06 -8.43
C ILE A 343 -11.85 -6.16 -9.08
N VAL A 344 -11.07 -6.88 -8.27
CA VAL A 344 -10.06 -7.84 -8.72
C VAL A 344 -9.15 -7.16 -9.76
N ALA A 345 -8.81 -5.90 -9.51
CA ALA A 345 -8.05 -5.06 -10.44
C ALA A 345 -6.57 -5.42 -10.55
N ASP A 346 -6.13 -6.45 -9.81
CA ASP A 346 -4.79 -6.99 -9.77
C ASP A 346 -4.27 -7.34 -11.18
N ASP A 347 -3.03 -6.95 -11.47
CA ASP A 347 -2.23 -7.52 -12.55
C ASP A 347 -1.97 -9.00 -12.21
N LEU A 348 -2.71 -9.90 -12.86
CA LEU A 348 -2.65 -11.33 -12.55
C LEU A 348 -1.31 -11.97 -12.94
N ALA A 349 -0.50 -11.32 -13.79
CA ALA A 349 0.83 -11.81 -14.14
C ALA A 349 1.85 -11.51 -13.04
N LYS A 350 1.64 -10.46 -12.24
CA LYS A 350 2.53 -10.07 -11.14
C LYS A 350 2.01 -10.48 -9.77
N SER A 351 0.71 -10.37 -9.54
CA SER A 351 0.08 -10.71 -8.28
C SER A 351 0.06 -12.22 -8.11
N LYS A 352 0.36 -12.73 -6.91
CA LYS A 352 0.30 -14.16 -6.60
C LYS A 352 -1.09 -14.66 -6.21
N GLY A 353 -2.01 -13.76 -5.84
CA GLY A 353 -3.28 -14.14 -5.23
C GLY A 353 -3.10 -14.92 -3.93
N ILE A 354 -4.19 -15.46 -3.38
CA ILE A 354 -4.12 -16.37 -2.24
C ILE A 354 -4.06 -17.80 -2.80
N GLN A 355 -3.01 -18.53 -2.44
CA GLN A 355 -2.77 -19.90 -2.89
C GLN A 355 -2.56 -20.81 -1.68
N LEU A 356 -3.23 -21.96 -1.69
CA LEU A 356 -3.23 -22.92 -0.58
C LEU A 356 -2.30 -24.10 -0.88
N ASN A 357 -1.06 -23.89 -1.29
CA ASN A 357 -0.18 -25.03 -1.51
C ASN A 357 0.11 -25.71 -0.16
N GLU A 358 -0.01 -27.03 -0.11
CA GLU A 358 0.58 -27.83 0.97
C GLU A 358 2.11 -27.77 0.78
N GLU A 359 2.83 -27.36 1.84
CA GLU A 359 4.30 -27.50 1.91
C GLU A 359 4.72 -28.97 2.00
#